data_AF-A0A4Q4VZ60-F1
#
_entry.id   AF-A0A4Q4VZ60-F1
#
_cell.length_a   1.000
_cell.length_b   1.000
_cell.length_c   1.000
_cell.angle_alpha   90.00
_cell.angle_beta   90.00
_cell.angle_gamma   90.00
#
_symmetry.space_group_name_H-M   'P 1'
#
loop_
_entity.id
_entity.type
_entity.pdbx_description
1 polymer ?
#
loop_
_entity_poly.entity_id
_entity_poly.type
_entity_poly.pdbx_seq_one_letter_code
_entity_poly.pdbx_strand_id
1 'polypeptide(L)'
;MVTGSAPNLATTKPRDLRIRRLHDSDPVPTADGRFPRLQHLNLLLDATFYGHPVGTDDGSDAFEAKLAQQQLMNAAVDKTLALAIVRTIRQSSRLHNATRTCPLRSLKLTKTGFSESSYELSFDLELQLLRSWVGQNWVCETVPRDDGADEEVHIREIQVPGRVDREDVELAMENEKCDKVWRELWPNRTGDYRDNWSSSPLWVGYE
;
A
#
# COMPACT_ATOMS: atom_id res chain seq x y z
N MET A 1 -13.08 -11.98 44.74
CA MET A 1 -12.78 -13.29 44.12
C MET A 1 -13.98 -13.72 43.29
N VAL A 2 -13.92 -13.55 41.97
CA VAL A 2 -14.46 -14.48 40.96
C VAL A 2 -13.57 -14.26 39.74
N THR A 3 -12.84 -15.31 39.39
CA THR A 3 -11.93 -15.40 38.25
C THR A 3 -12.72 -15.55 36.96
N GLY A 4 -12.72 -14.51 36.12
CA GLY A 4 -13.23 -14.56 34.75
C GLY A 4 -12.10 -14.92 33.79
N SER A 5 -12.07 -16.18 33.38
CA SER A 5 -11.10 -16.78 32.46
C SER A 5 -10.91 -15.97 31.18
N ALA A 6 -9.65 -15.64 30.85
CA ALA A 6 -9.30 -15.08 29.55
C ALA A 6 -9.54 -16.14 28.46
N PRO A 7 -10.23 -15.83 27.35
CA PRO A 7 -10.41 -16.79 26.29
C PRO A 7 -9.05 -17.02 25.61
N ASN A 8 -8.47 -18.20 25.87
CA ASN A 8 -7.46 -18.84 25.05
C ASN A 8 -8.05 -19.04 23.65
N LEU A 9 -7.79 -18.11 22.73
CA LEU A 9 -8.05 -18.30 21.31
C LEU A 9 -6.73 -18.29 20.57
N ALA A 10 -6.14 -19.48 20.51
CA ALA A 10 -5.13 -19.89 19.54
C ALA A 10 -5.77 -19.95 18.14
N THR A 11 -6.15 -18.81 17.57
CA THR A 11 -6.62 -18.75 16.18
C THR A 11 -5.48 -18.33 15.28
N THR A 12 -4.86 -19.33 14.66
CA THR A 12 -3.88 -19.27 13.55
C THR A 12 -4.49 -18.81 12.22
N LYS A 13 -5.58 -18.04 12.26
CA LYS A 13 -6.19 -17.48 11.05
C LYS A 13 -5.61 -16.08 10.80
N PRO A 14 -5.15 -15.78 9.57
CA PRO A 14 -4.70 -14.44 9.24
C PRO A 14 -5.85 -13.45 9.52
N ARG A 15 -5.53 -12.34 10.18
CA ARG A 15 -6.48 -11.24 10.33
C ARG A 15 -6.40 -10.36 9.10
N ASP A 16 -7.54 -10.03 8.53
CA ASP A 16 -7.63 -9.01 7.48
C ASP A 16 -7.85 -7.66 8.17
N LEU A 17 -6.84 -6.79 8.11
CA LEU A 17 -6.99 -5.38 8.49
C LEU A 17 -7.06 -4.56 7.21
N ARG A 18 -8.12 -3.75 7.07
CA ARG A 18 -8.24 -2.79 5.98
C ARG A 18 -7.76 -1.44 6.49
N ILE A 19 -6.68 -0.93 5.89
CA ILE A 19 -6.21 0.43 6.14
C ILE A 19 -6.44 1.24 4.88
N ARG A 20 -7.22 2.31 5.02
CA ARG A 20 -7.36 3.34 3.98
C ARG A 20 -6.17 4.27 4.08
N ARG A 21 -5.53 4.61 2.95
CA ARG A 21 -4.64 5.78 2.92
C ARG A 21 -5.54 7.01 3.02
N LEU A 22 -5.63 7.56 4.23
CA LEU A 22 -6.45 8.73 4.51
C LEU A 22 -5.92 9.94 3.73
N HIS A 23 -6.76 10.51 2.88
CA HIS A 23 -6.73 11.94 2.62
C HIS A 23 -7.27 12.62 3.88
N ASP A 24 -6.62 13.72 4.26
CA ASP A 24 -6.90 14.57 5.43
C ASP A 24 -8.40 14.60 5.81
N SER A 25 -8.72 14.32 7.08
CA SER A 25 -9.97 14.62 7.84
C SER A 25 -10.83 13.50 8.46
N ASP A 26 -10.50 12.20 8.35
CA ASP A 26 -11.21 11.17 9.12
C ASP A 26 -10.39 10.67 10.33
N PRO A 27 -10.97 10.60 11.55
CA PRO A 27 -10.28 10.08 12.72
C PRO A 27 -9.95 8.60 12.52
N VAL A 28 -8.66 8.28 12.60
CA VAL A 28 -8.16 6.90 12.70
C VAL A 28 -8.87 6.23 13.88
N PRO A 29 -9.48 5.04 13.71
CA PRO A 29 -10.04 4.31 14.84
C PRO A 29 -8.92 3.95 15.81
N THR A 30 -8.83 4.67 16.93
CA THR A 30 -8.02 4.34 18.09
C THR A 30 -8.67 3.18 18.84
N ALA A 31 -8.66 1.99 18.22
CA ALA A 31 -8.60 0.78 19.01
C ALA A 31 -7.15 0.68 19.52
N ASP A 32 -6.97 0.37 20.80
CA ASP A 32 -5.65 0.21 21.44
C ASP A 32 -4.73 -0.86 20.81
N GLY A 33 -5.05 -1.38 19.61
CA GLY A 33 -4.11 -1.88 18.60
C GLY A 33 -3.22 -3.06 18.98
N ARG A 34 -3.40 -3.62 20.17
CA ARG A 34 -2.50 -4.60 20.74
C ARG A 34 -2.88 -5.98 20.27
N PHE A 35 -2.05 -6.54 19.42
CA PHE A 35 -2.13 -7.93 19.02
C PHE A 35 -0.85 -8.69 19.42
N PRO A 36 -0.66 -8.96 20.74
CA PRO A 36 0.59 -9.52 21.27
C PRO A 36 0.88 -10.96 20.82
N ARG A 37 -0.05 -11.60 20.09
CA ARG A 37 0.09 -12.93 19.51
C ARG A 37 -0.10 -12.96 17.99
N LEU A 38 -0.18 -11.80 17.33
CA LEU A 38 -0.42 -11.75 15.89
C LEU A 38 0.83 -12.18 15.13
N GLN A 39 0.76 -13.35 14.53
CA GLN A 39 1.84 -13.91 13.72
C GLN A 39 1.64 -13.67 12.23
N HIS A 40 0.38 -13.60 11.77
CA HIS A 40 0.04 -13.46 10.36
C HIS A 40 -0.97 -12.32 10.20
N LEU A 41 -0.62 -11.35 9.36
CA LEU A 41 -1.46 -10.21 9.05
C LEU A 41 -1.64 -10.09 7.54
N ASN A 42 -2.88 -9.98 7.10
CA ASN A 42 -3.20 -9.51 5.76
C ASN A 42 -3.62 -8.05 5.88
N LEU A 43 -2.88 -7.17 5.24
CA LEU A 43 -3.20 -5.75 5.18
C LEU A 43 -3.76 -5.43 3.80
N LEU A 44 -5.03 -5.02 3.79
CA LEU A 44 -5.70 -4.52 2.61
C LEU A 44 -5.45 -3.01 2.52
N LEU A 45 -4.67 -2.60 1.51
CA LEU A 45 -4.40 -1.20 1.20
C LEU A 45 -5.51 -0.70 0.28
N ASP A 46 -6.39 0.14 0.81
CA ASP A 46 -7.48 0.71 0.05
C ASP A 46 -6.97 1.91 -0.74
N ALA A 47 -6.94 1.78 -2.07
CA ALA A 47 -6.50 2.82 -2.99
C ALA A 47 -7.68 3.57 -3.65
N THR A 48 -8.92 3.33 -3.19
CA THR A 48 -10.09 4.10 -3.65
C THR A 48 -9.89 5.58 -3.37
N PHE A 49 -10.22 6.41 -4.35
CA PHE A 49 -10.22 7.86 -4.22
C PHE A 49 -11.67 8.38 -4.30
N TYR A 50 -12.14 8.99 -3.21
CA TYR A 50 -13.52 9.50 -3.08
C TYR A 50 -13.60 11.03 -3.18
N GLY A 51 -12.48 11.72 -3.37
CA GLY A 51 -12.42 13.18 -3.38
C GLY A 51 -12.70 13.80 -4.76
N HIS A 52 -12.98 15.09 -4.77
CA HIS A 52 -12.77 15.90 -5.97
C HIS A 52 -11.35 16.50 -5.86
N PRO A 53 -10.50 16.40 -6.91
CA PRO A 53 -9.24 17.11 -6.95
C PRO A 53 -9.45 18.59 -6.62
N VAL A 54 -8.82 19.08 -5.54
CA VAL A 54 -8.93 20.47 -5.09
C VAL A 54 -8.25 21.39 -6.11
N GLY A 55 -8.93 22.47 -6.52
CA GLY A 55 -8.36 23.52 -7.38
C GLY A 55 -8.42 23.22 -8.88
N THR A 56 -9.60 22.87 -9.40
CA THR A 56 -9.83 22.62 -10.83
C THR A 56 -10.97 23.52 -11.35
N ASP A 57 -10.68 24.83 -11.44
CA ASP A 57 -11.39 25.74 -12.37
C ASP A 57 -10.78 25.69 -13.78
N ASP A 58 -9.67 24.95 -13.92
CA ASP A 58 -8.98 24.69 -15.18
C ASP A 58 -9.66 23.49 -15.87
N GLY A 59 -9.97 23.62 -17.16
CA GLY A 59 -10.87 22.72 -17.90
C GLY A 59 -10.58 21.21 -17.83
N SER A 60 -11.49 20.43 -18.42
CA SER A 60 -11.61 18.96 -18.30
C SER A 60 -10.28 18.19 -18.28
N ASP A 61 -9.32 18.51 -19.16
CA ASP A 61 -8.06 17.77 -19.26
C ASP A 61 -7.12 17.95 -18.04
N ALA A 62 -7.07 19.15 -17.46
CA ALA A 62 -6.24 19.41 -16.27
C ALA A 62 -6.80 18.70 -15.05
N PHE A 63 -8.13 18.63 -14.95
CA PHE A 63 -8.83 17.85 -13.94
C PHE A 63 -8.52 16.36 -14.08
N GLU A 64 -8.67 15.80 -15.28
CA GLU A 64 -8.39 14.38 -15.54
C GLU A 64 -6.95 14.01 -15.19
N ALA A 65 -5.98 14.85 -15.57
CA ALA A 65 -4.56 14.63 -15.26
C ALA A 65 -4.30 14.59 -13.74
N LYS A 66 -4.83 15.57 -12.99
CA LYS A 66 -4.69 15.59 -11.52
C LYS A 66 -5.33 14.37 -10.86
N LEU A 67 -6.52 13.98 -11.32
CA LEU A 67 -7.20 12.80 -10.79
C LEU A 67 -6.38 11.53 -11.06
N ALA A 68 -5.87 11.36 -12.29
CA ALA A 68 -5.02 10.24 -12.65
C ALA A 68 -3.72 10.18 -11.84
N GLN A 69 -3.07 11.33 -11.59
CA GLN A 69 -1.88 11.42 -10.73
C GLN A 69 -2.17 10.92 -9.30
N GLN A 70 -3.28 11.38 -8.70
CA GLN A 70 -3.67 10.95 -7.35
C GLN A 70 -3.97 9.45 -7.30
N GLN A 71 -4.68 8.93 -8.29
CA GLN A 71 -4.97 7.51 -8.39
C GLN A 71 -3.68 6.68 -8.53
N LEU A 72 -2.72 7.10 -9.37
CA LEU A 72 -1.43 6.41 -9.53
C LEU A 72 -0.57 6.48 -8.26
N MET A 73 -0.54 7.63 -7.58
CA MET A 73 0.20 7.79 -6.32
C MET A 73 -0.36 6.90 -5.20
N ASN A 74 -1.68 6.84 -5.07
CA ASN A 74 -2.34 5.94 -4.12
C ASN A 74 -2.16 4.48 -4.51
N ALA A 75 -2.09 4.24 -5.82
CA ALA A 75 -1.89 2.93 -6.38
C ALA A 75 -0.48 2.37 -6.14
N ALA A 76 0.54 3.22 -6.13
CA ALA A 76 1.94 2.81 -6.09
C ALA A 76 2.31 2.17 -4.74
N VAL A 77 2.74 0.90 -4.81
CA VAL A 77 3.25 0.12 -3.68
C VAL A 77 4.49 -0.64 -4.14
N ASP A 78 5.66 -0.08 -3.88
CA ASP A 78 6.94 -0.74 -4.17
C ASP A 78 7.45 -1.56 -2.97
N LYS A 79 8.55 -2.28 -3.20
CA LYS A 79 9.24 -3.08 -2.19
C LYS A 79 9.68 -2.25 -0.98
N THR A 80 10.09 -1.00 -1.20
CA THR A 80 10.62 -0.10 -0.17
C THR A 80 9.52 0.30 0.80
N LEU A 81 8.34 0.65 0.30
CA LEU A 81 7.18 0.91 1.13
C LEU A 81 6.70 -0.34 1.85
N ALA A 82 6.66 -1.49 1.17
CA ALA A 82 6.30 -2.76 1.81
C ALA A 82 7.22 -3.05 3.01
N LEU A 83 8.52 -2.83 2.85
CA LEU A 83 9.52 -2.94 3.91
C LEU A 83 9.30 -1.92 5.03
N ALA A 84 9.01 -0.68 4.68
CA ALA A 84 8.74 0.39 5.64
C ALA A 84 7.53 0.06 6.51
N ILE A 85 6.41 -0.37 5.93
CA ILE A 85 5.19 -0.78 6.65
C ILE A 85 5.51 -1.88 7.67
N VAL A 86 6.21 -2.94 7.26
CA VAL A 86 6.60 -4.04 8.16
C VAL A 86 7.45 -3.52 9.31
N ARG A 87 8.46 -2.69 9.01
CA ARG A 87 9.35 -2.12 10.02
C ARG A 87 8.57 -1.27 11.02
N THR A 88 7.67 -0.42 10.56
CA THR A 88 6.81 0.41 11.42
C THR A 88 5.94 -0.44 12.35
N ILE A 89 5.27 -1.46 11.83
CA ILE A 89 4.44 -2.38 12.65
C ILE A 89 5.29 -3.08 13.71
N ARG A 90 6.49 -3.55 13.33
CA ARG A 90 7.42 -4.23 14.24
C ARG A 90 7.96 -3.29 15.32
N GLN A 91 8.38 -2.09 14.95
CA GLN A 91 8.87 -1.07 15.88
C GLN A 91 7.79 -0.71 16.91
N SER A 92 6.57 -0.44 16.46
CA SER A 92 5.44 -0.18 17.35
C SER A 92 5.17 -1.37 18.30
N SER A 93 5.19 -2.61 17.77
CA SER A 93 5.03 -3.80 18.61
C SER A 93 6.12 -3.96 19.67
N ARG A 94 7.37 -3.62 19.36
CA ARG A 94 8.50 -3.72 20.31
C ARG A 94 8.42 -2.69 21.43
N LEU A 95 7.96 -1.47 21.14
CA LEU A 95 7.79 -0.41 22.14
C LEU A 95 6.72 -0.78 23.19
N HIS A 96 5.72 -1.56 22.80
CA HIS A 96 4.55 -1.85 23.63
C HIS A 96 4.52 -3.25 24.25
N ASN A 97 5.41 -4.17 23.83
CA ASN A 97 5.48 -5.52 24.40
C ASN A 97 6.60 -5.65 25.44
N ALA A 98 6.26 -6.23 26.60
CA ALA A 98 7.21 -6.53 27.67
C ALA A 98 8.37 -7.43 27.22
N THR A 99 8.19 -8.21 26.15
CA THR A 99 9.18 -9.19 25.66
C THR A 99 10.15 -8.65 24.61
N ARG A 100 10.10 -7.36 24.21
CA ARG A 100 10.94 -6.76 23.12
C ARG A 100 10.91 -7.50 21.76
N THR A 101 10.11 -8.55 21.63
CA THR A 101 9.96 -9.38 20.43
C THR A 101 8.63 -9.07 19.76
N CYS A 102 8.64 -8.95 18.44
CA CYS A 102 7.41 -8.82 17.65
C CYS A 102 6.98 -10.23 17.22
N PRO A 103 5.75 -10.68 17.55
CA PRO A 103 5.27 -11.99 17.15
C PRO A 103 5.01 -12.12 15.65
N LEU A 104 4.97 -11.00 14.91
CA LEU A 104 4.62 -10.97 13.49
C LEU A 104 5.66 -11.71 12.65
N ARG A 105 5.24 -12.83 12.05
CA ARG A 105 6.02 -13.71 11.16
C ARG A 105 5.76 -13.46 9.70
N SER A 106 4.55 -13.05 9.34
CA SER A 106 4.17 -12.81 7.95
C SER A 106 3.21 -11.64 7.84
N LEU A 107 3.49 -10.74 6.90
CA LEU A 107 2.62 -9.68 6.46
C LEU A 107 2.36 -9.85 4.96
N LYS A 108 1.09 -10.02 4.59
CA LYS A 108 0.66 -9.93 3.20
C LYS A 108 0.06 -8.55 2.96
N LEU A 109 0.65 -7.78 2.06
CA LEU A 109 0.10 -6.52 1.57
C LEU A 109 -0.68 -6.81 0.30
N THR A 110 -1.98 -6.56 0.33
CA THR A 110 -2.86 -6.70 -0.83
C THR A 110 -3.52 -5.37 -1.10
N LYS A 111 -3.42 -4.88 -2.33
CA LYS A 111 -4.11 -3.66 -2.74
C LYS A 111 -5.56 -3.96 -3.12
N THR A 112 -6.44 -3.03 -2.80
CA THR A 112 -7.89 -3.06 -3.10
C THR A 112 -8.36 -1.68 -3.56
N GLY A 113 -9.57 -1.58 -4.11
CA GLY A 113 -10.22 -0.27 -4.34
C GLY A 113 -9.90 0.43 -5.66
N PHE A 114 -9.56 -0.32 -6.72
CA PHE A 114 -9.20 0.27 -8.01
C PHE A 114 -10.39 0.72 -8.87
N SER A 115 -11.60 0.22 -8.59
CA SER A 115 -12.74 0.31 -9.51
C SER A 115 -13.83 1.30 -9.09
N GLU A 116 -13.62 2.09 -8.03
CA GLU A 116 -14.67 2.93 -7.44
C GLU A 116 -14.29 4.41 -7.45
N SER A 117 -13.83 4.95 -8.58
CA SER A 117 -13.96 6.40 -8.79
C SER A 117 -15.33 6.70 -9.39
N SER A 118 -16.05 7.67 -8.82
CA SER A 118 -17.31 8.17 -9.39
C SER A 118 -17.12 8.99 -10.68
N TYR A 119 -15.87 9.15 -11.13
CA TYR A 119 -15.49 9.92 -12.30
C TYR A 119 -14.89 8.98 -13.33
N GLU A 120 -15.36 9.07 -14.57
CA GLU A 120 -14.80 8.38 -15.73
C GLU A 120 -13.76 9.29 -16.38
N LEU A 121 -12.57 8.76 -16.61
CA LEU A 121 -11.49 9.42 -17.34
C LEU A 121 -11.53 8.99 -18.81
N SER A 122 -11.19 9.89 -19.73
CA SER A 122 -11.12 9.58 -21.16
C SER A 122 -10.09 8.48 -21.55
N PHE A 123 -9.18 8.14 -20.63
CA PHE A 123 -8.12 7.14 -20.77
C PHE A 123 -8.13 6.13 -19.60
N ASP A 124 -9.32 5.83 -19.04
CA ASP A 124 -9.42 5.01 -17.83
C ASP A 124 -8.86 3.58 -18.04
N LEU A 125 -9.00 3.01 -19.24
CA LEU A 125 -8.47 1.68 -19.55
C LEU A 125 -6.94 1.63 -19.40
N GLU A 126 -6.24 2.55 -20.05
CA GLU A 126 -4.79 2.68 -19.96
C GLU A 126 -4.35 2.97 -18.53
N LEU A 127 -5.10 3.81 -17.82
CA LEU A 127 -4.83 4.09 -16.41
C LEU A 127 -5.05 2.85 -15.52
N GLN A 128 -6.01 1.98 -15.81
CA GLN A 128 -6.19 0.71 -15.09
C GLN A 128 -4.97 -0.20 -15.25
N LEU A 129 -4.39 -0.26 -16.45
CA LEU A 129 -3.17 -1.03 -16.72
C LEU A 129 -1.99 -0.49 -15.89
N LEU A 130 -1.78 0.82 -15.92
CA LEU A 130 -0.71 1.48 -15.14
C LEU A 130 -0.90 1.33 -13.63
N ARG A 131 -2.13 1.50 -13.12
CA ARG A 131 -2.45 1.31 -11.71
C ARG A 131 -2.14 -0.12 -11.25
N SER A 132 -2.41 -1.10 -12.11
CA SER A 132 -2.16 -2.52 -11.84
C SER A 132 -0.65 -2.82 -11.85
N TRP A 133 0.10 -2.19 -12.74
CA TRP A 133 1.56 -2.30 -12.81
C TRP A 133 2.26 -1.78 -11.54
N VAL A 134 1.90 -0.56 -11.09
CA VAL A 134 2.49 0.06 -9.88
C VAL A 134 1.90 -0.47 -8.57
N GLY A 135 0.75 -1.15 -8.64
CA GLY A 135 -0.02 -1.68 -7.52
C GLY A 135 0.40 -3.07 -7.07
N GLN A 136 1.70 -3.29 -6.90
CA GLN A 136 2.26 -4.60 -6.60
C GLN A 136 1.83 -5.09 -5.21
N ASN A 137 1.56 -6.39 -5.12
CA ASN A 137 1.25 -7.06 -3.85
C ASN A 137 2.51 -7.71 -3.30
N TRP A 138 2.63 -7.72 -1.98
CA TRP A 138 3.87 -8.14 -1.32
C TRP A 138 3.60 -9.13 -0.19
N VAL A 139 4.44 -10.16 -0.08
CA VAL A 139 4.60 -10.90 1.17
C VAL A 139 5.92 -10.48 1.79
N CYS A 140 5.85 -10.14 3.08
CA CYS A 140 7.01 -9.91 3.93
C CYS A 140 7.03 -10.97 5.03
N GLU A 141 8.07 -11.80 5.05
CA GLU A 141 8.27 -12.87 6.02
C GLU A 141 9.45 -12.50 6.93
N THR A 142 9.30 -12.70 8.24
CA THR A 142 10.36 -12.49 9.22
C THR A 142 10.91 -13.82 9.68
N VAL A 143 12.24 -13.96 9.63
CA VAL A 143 12.92 -15.15 10.14
C VAL A 143 13.58 -14.78 11.46
N PRO A 144 13.14 -15.35 12.60
CA PRO A 144 13.81 -15.12 13.87
C PRO A 144 15.26 -15.54 13.75
N ARG A 145 16.18 -14.67 14.19
CA ARG A 145 17.60 -15.01 14.29
C ARG A 145 17.90 -15.48 15.71
N ASP A 146 18.63 -16.58 15.81
CA ASP A 146 18.99 -17.21 17.09
C ASP A 146 20.00 -16.37 17.91
N ASP A 147 20.65 -15.38 17.29
CA ASP A 147 21.68 -14.53 17.89
C ASP A 147 21.14 -13.27 18.60
N GLY A 148 19.82 -13.06 18.61
CA GLY A 148 19.20 -11.88 19.19
C GLY A 148 19.40 -10.59 18.38
N ALA A 149 19.95 -10.67 17.16
CA ALA A 149 20.03 -9.56 16.23
C ALA A 149 18.65 -9.24 15.62
N ASP A 150 18.55 -8.09 14.94
CA ASP A 150 17.33 -7.72 14.24
C ASP A 150 16.91 -8.80 13.23
N GLU A 151 15.72 -9.37 13.42
CA GLU A 151 15.21 -10.43 12.55
C GLU A 151 15.14 -9.95 11.11
N GLU A 152 15.72 -10.74 10.21
CA GLU A 152 15.77 -10.47 8.78
C GLU A 152 14.37 -10.51 8.15
N VAL A 153 14.06 -9.53 7.31
CA VAL A 153 12.78 -9.44 6.60
C VAL A 153 13.02 -9.85 5.15
N HIS A 154 12.47 -11.00 4.78
CA HIS A 154 12.41 -11.47 3.40
C HIS A 154 11.19 -10.88 2.73
N ILE A 155 11.35 -10.20 1.60
CA ILE A 155 10.26 -9.55 0.88
C ILE A 155 10.22 -10.04 -0.56
N ARG A 156 9.04 -10.50 -0.98
CA ARG A 156 8.78 -10.97 -2.34
C ARG A 156 7.46 -10.43 -2.86
N GLU A 157 7.44 -10.14 -4.15
CA GLU A 157 6.22 -9.75 -4.85
C GLU A 157 5.30 -10.98 -5.03
N ILE A 158 3.99 -10.76 -4.90
CA ILE A 158 2.96 -11.75 -5.19
C ILE A 158 2.38 -11.45 -6.55
N GLN A 159 2.60 -12.37 -7.48
CA GLN A 159 1.89 -12.36 -8.76
C GLN A 159 0.41 -12.66 -8.51
N VAL A 160 -0.48 -11.76 -8.94
CA VAL A 160 -1.92 -11.99 -8.93
C VAL A 160 -2.34 -12.52 -10.30
N PRO A 161 -3.29 -13.46 -10.39
CA PRO A 161 -3.92 -13.82 -11.65
C PRO A 161 -4.43 -12.56 -12.38
N GLY A 162 -4.11 -12.40 -13.66
CA GLY A 162 -4.44 -11.19 -14.42
C GLY A 162 -3.48 -10.03 -14.19
N ARG A 163 -2.25 -10.29 -13.73
CA ARG A 163 -1.19 -9.27 -13.77
C ARG A 163 -0.99 -8.86 -15.22
N VAL A 164 -1.11 -7.55 -15.42
CA VAL A 164 -0.81 -6.85 -16.67
C VAL A 164 0.60 -7.23 -17.10
N ASP A 165 0.74 -7.68 -18.34
CA ASP A 165 2.06 -8.00 -18.89
C ASP A 165 2.82 -6.71 -19.22
N ARG A 166 4.07 -6.88 -19.67
CA ARG A 166 4.90 -5.71 -19.94
C ARG A 166 4.35 -4.94 -21.14
N GLU A 167 3.89 -5.68 -22.15
CA GLU A 167 3.39 -5.22 -23.42
C GLU A 167 2.12 -4.37 -23.26
N ASP A 168 1.22 -4.74 -22.36
CA ASP A 168 0.02 -3.98 -22.01
C ASP A 168 0.38 -2.60 -21.41
N VAL A 169 1.45 -2.53 -20.59
CA VAL A 169 1.96 -1.26 -20.04
C VAL A 169 2.64 -0.41 -21.10
N GLU A 170 3.23 -1.04 -22.11
CA GLU A 170 3.75 -0.33 -23.29
C GLU A 170 2.62 0.34 -24.04
N LEU A 171 1.56 -0.42 -24.35
CA LEU A 171 0.39 0.09 -25.04
C LEU A 171 -0.28 1.23 -24.27
N ALA A 172 -0.41 1.10 -22.94
CA ALA A 172 -0.97 2.16 -22.09
C ALA A 172 -0.19 3.48 -22.17
N MET A 173 1.13 3.39 -22.38
CA MET A 173 2.02 4.56 -22.44
C MET A 173 2.12 5.18 -23.84
N GLU A 174 1.54 4.55 -24.86
CA GLU A 174 1.31 5.20 -26.17
C GLU A 174 0.24 6.30 -26.07
N ASN A 175 -0.61 6.26 -25.03
CA ASN A 175 -1.57 7.32 -24.75
C ASN A 175 -0.85 8.57 -24.19
N GLU A 176 -0.92 9.69 -24.91
CA GLU A 176 -0.23 10.94 -24.54
C GLU A 176 -0.61 11.46 -23.15
N LYS A 177 -1.87 11.26 -22.72
CA LYS A 177 -2.32 11.68 -21.38
C LYS A 177 -1.66 10.84 -20.29
N CYS A 178 -1.53 9.53 -20.50
CA CYS A 178 -0.82 8.62 -19.61
C CYS A 178 0.66 8.94 -19.50
N ASP A 179 1.36 9.09 -20.63
CA ASP A 179 2.80 9.44 -20.63
C ASP A 179 3.05 10.76 -19.92
N LYS A 180 2.23 11.78 -20.20
CA LYS A 180 2.32 13.09 -19.53
C LYS A 180 2.14 12.96 -18.02
N VAL A 181 1.05 12.31 -17.58
CA VAL A 181 0.76 12.10 -16.15
C VAL A 181 1.90 11.35 -15.46
N TRP A 182 2.43 10.31 -16.11
CA TRP A 182 3.53 9.51 -15.58
C TRP A 182 4.80 10.33 -15.37
N ARG A 183 5.22 11.09 -16.39
CA ARG A 183 6.41 11.93 -16.33
C ARG A 183 6.29 13.06 -15.33
N GLU A 184 5.12 13.66 -15.19
CA GLU A 184 4.87 14.69 -14.18
C GLU A 184 4.96 14.12 -12.76
N LEU A 185 4.46 12.90 -12.54
CA LEU A 185 4.50 12.26 -11.23
C LEU A 185 5.91 11.77 -10.84
N TRP A 186 6.70 11.31 -11.81
CA TRP A 186 8.06 10.81 -11.61
C TRP A 186 9.07 11.44 -12.58
N PRO A 187 9.40 12.74 -12.43
CA PRO A 187 10.14 13.52 -13.44
C PRO A 187 11.64 13.23 -13.51
N ASN A 188 12.27 12.85 -12.39
CA ASN A 188 13.74 12.70 -12.29
C ASN A 188 14.24 11.31 -12.64
N ARG A 189 13.42 10.53 -13.33
CA ARG A 189 13.56 9.10 -13.47
C ARG A 189 13.89 8.80 -14.94
N THR A 190 15.19 8.92 -15.27
CA THR A 190 15.76 8.59 -16.59
C THR A 190 15.93 7.07 -16.74
N GLY A 191 15.45 6.51 -17.86
CA GLY A 191 15.53 5.06 -18.14
C GLY A 191 14.18 4.46 -18.55
N ASP A 192 14.04 3.14 -18.42
CA ASP A 192 12.77 2.46 -18.67
C ASP A 192 11.74 2.89 -17.63
N TYR A 193 10.74 3.67 -18.05
CA TYR A 193 9.70 4.21 -17.17
C TYR A 193 8.99 3.11 -16.36
N ARG A 194 8.99 1.87 -16.85
CA ARG A 194 8.37 0.69 -16.22
C ARG A 194 8.98 0.34 -14.87
N ASP A 195 10.29 0.57 -14.72
CA ASP A 195 11.01 0.34 -13.46
C ASP A 195 11.21 1.64 -12.68
N ASN A 196 10.89 2.78 -13.31
CA ASN A 196 11.25 4.08 -12.84
C ASN A 196 10.06 4.83 -12.22
N TRP A 197 9.50 4.18 -11.20
CA TRP A 197 8.54 4.77 -10.29
C TRP A 197 8.90 4.41 -8.86
N SER A 198 8.30 5.10 -7.90
CA SER A 198 8.30 4.69 -6.50
C SER A 198 7.00 5.10 -5.84
N SER A 199 6.63 4.33 -4.85
CA SER A 199 5.59 4.72 -3.91
C SER A 199 6.01 5.95 -3.10
N SER A 200 5.01 6.73 -2.68
CA SER A 200 5.23 7.80 -1.73
C SER A 200 5.52 7.22 -0.34
N PRO A 201 6.46 7.81 0.42
CA PRO A 201 6.73 7.37 1.78
C PRO A 201 5.45 7.45 2.64
N LEU A 202 5.34 6.58 3.64
CA LEU A 202 4.32 6.74 4.67
C LEU A 202 4.52 8.12 5.30
N TRP A 203 3.46 8.92 5.33
CA TRP A 203 3.51 10.21 6.01
C TRP A 203 3.72 9.92 7.51
N VAL A 204 4.94 10.15 7.98
CA VAL A 204 5.23 10.21 9.42
C VAL A 204 4.87 11.64 9.78
N GLY A 205 3.69 11.83 10.37
CA GLY A 205 3.34 13.13 10.95
C GLY A 205 4.50 13.57 11.85
N TYR A 206 4.98 14.79 11.63
CA TYR A 206 5.99 15.39 12.49
C TYR A 206 5.52 15.33 13.95
N GLU A 207 6.40 14.85 14.83
CA GLU A 207 6.31 15.06 16.28
C GLU A 207 6.40 16.55 16.62
#